data_AF-A0A0W0RZT0-F1
#
_entry.id   AF-A0A0W0RZT0-F1
#
_cell.length_a   1.000
_cell.length_b   1.000
_cell.length_c   1.000
_cell.angle_alpha   90.00
_cell.angle_beta   90.00
_cell.angle_gamma   90.00
#
_symmetry.space_group_name_H-M   'P 1'
#
loop_
_entity.id
_entity.type
_entity.pdbx_description
1 polymer ?
#
loop_
_entity_poly.entity_id
_entity_poly.type
_entity_poly.pdbx_seq_one_letter_code
_entity_poly.pdbx_strand_id
1 'polypeptide(L)'
;MGNSKLEARKKKKVALVDIDGCLLIKGELNLNLVKRLREGGYDEIILFTQRSKFVQSLNLPMLTDDTLKSTADAVASLSAALEGKPIKVSTSVDSMFGEQFAYFDQLKSFEELVLVNASIKTKLRFHQAKVLEIETLKSKLETASEPEIS
;
A
#
# COMPACT_ATOMS: atom_id res chain seq x y z
N MET A 1 18.45 -39.63 -40.44
CA MET A 1 17.62 -38.41 -40.51
C MET A 1 16.73 -38.38 -39.28
N GLY A 2 17.10 -37.58 -38.27
CA GLY A 2 16.29 -37.37 -37.08
C GLY A 2 16.26 -35.88 -36.79
N ASN A 3 15.26 -35.19 -37.30
CA ASN A 3 14.99 -33.79 -36.95
C ASN A 3 14.55 -33.74 -35.48
N SER A 4 15.51 -33.71 -34.55
CA SER A 4 15.23 -33.28 -33.18
C SER A 4 14.94 -31.79 -33.24
N LYS A 5 13.66 -31.46 -33.37
CA LYS A 5 13.14 -30.11 -33.20
C LYS A 5 13.67 -29.55 -31.88
N LEU A 6 14.67 -28.68 -31.97
CA LEU A 6 14.86 -27.63 -30.98
C LEU A 6 13.60 -26.75 -31.09
N GLU A 7 12.54 -27.14 -30.37
CA GLU A 7 11.44 -26.23 -30.10
C GLU A 7 12.07 -25.02 -29.41
N ALA A 8 12.16 -23.90 -30.14
CA ALA A 8 12.68 -22.66 -29.61
C ALA A 8 11.81 -22.27 -28.42
N ARG A 9 12.30 -22.53 -27.19
CA ARG A 9 11.62 -22.14 -25.96
C ARG A 9 11.33 -20.65 -26.06
N LYS A 10 10.05 -20.30 -26.21
CA LYS A 10 9.59 -18.91 -26.24
C LYS A 10 10.14 -18.23 -24.99
N LYS A 11 10.96 -17.18 -25.17
CA LYS A 11 11.54 -16.44 -24.04
C LYS A 11 10.40 -15.84 -23.22
N LYS A 12 10.36 -16.19 -21.93
CA LYS A 12 9.40 -15.65 -20.97
C LYS A 12 9.62 -14.14 -20.83
N LYS A 13 8.58 -13.34 -21.01
CA LYS A 13 8.59 -11.90 -20.78
C LYS A 13 8.16 -11.62 -19.34
N VAL A 14 9.07 -11.05 -18.57
CA VAL A 14 8.82 -10.69 -17.16
C VAL A 14 8.89 -9.18 -17.01
N ALA A 15 7.91 -8.59 -16.33
CA ALA A 15 7.95 -7.21 -15.89
C ALA A 15 8.37 -7.16 -14.42
N LEU A 16 9.39 -6.35 -14.12
CA LEU A 16 9.78 -5.98 -12.76
C LEU A 16 9.29 -4.57 -12.50
N VAL A 17 8.49 -4.39 -11.45
CA VAL A 17 7.77 -3.14 -11.20
C VAL A 17 7.98 -2.72 -9.76
N ASP A 18 8.51 -1.52 -9.54
CA ASP A 18 8.56 -0.94 -8.21
C ASP A 18 7.17 -0.47 -7.75
N ILE A 19 6.96 -0.39 -6.43
CA ILE A 19 5.68 0.03 -5.86
C ILE A 19 5.66 1.55 -5.68
N ASP A 20 6.53 2.07 -4.83
CA ASP A 20 6.48 3.47 -4.39
C ASP A 20 6.99 4.43 -5.46
N GLY A 21 6.17 5.39 -5.88
CA GLY A 21 6.52 6.34 -6.93
C GLY A 21 6.51 5.76 -8.35
N CYS A 22 6.23 4.46 -8.51
CA CYS A 22 6.14 3.79 -9.80
C CYS A 22 4.73 3.24 -10.06
N LEU A 23 4.35 2.16 -9.37
CA LEU A 23 2.99 1.61 -9.41
C LEU A 23 1.99 2.52 -8.70
N LEU A 24 2.38 3.02 -7.52
CA LEU A 24 1.58 3.92 -6.71
C LEU A 24 2.20 5.31 -6.71
N ILE A 25 1.43 6.31 -7.16
CA ILE A 25 1.81 7.72 -7.12
C ILE A 25 0.86 8.40 -6.15
N LYS A 26 1.37 8.87 -5.01
CA LYS A 26 0.57 9.49 -3.93
C LYS A 26 -0.58 8.57 -3.47
N GLY A 27 -0.31 7.27 -3.32
CA GLY A 27 -1.30 6.27 -2.90
C GLY A 27 -2.25 5.78 -4.00
N GLU A 28 -2.22 6.40 -5.18
CA GLU A 28 -3.11 6.08 -6.30
C GLU A 28 -2.43 5.23 -7.38
N LEU A 29 -3.19 4.35 -8.02
CA LEU A 29 -2.68 3.46 -9.06
C LEU A 29 -2.30 4.23 -10.33
N ASN A 30 -1.07 4.05 -10.80
CA ASN A 30 -0.57 4.66 -12.03
C ASN A 30 -1.17 3.98 -13.28
N LEU A 31 -2.29 4.52 -13.78
CA LEU A 31 -3.01 3.96 -14.92
C LEU A 31 -2.19 3.91 -16.22
N ASN A 32 -1.22 4.81 -16.40
CA ASN A 32 -0.32 4.78 -17.55
C ASN A 32 0.60 3.55 -17.52
N LEU A 33 1.11 3.19 -16.33
CA LEU A 33 1.89 1.97 -16.15
C LEU A 33 1.01 0.73 -16.36
N VAL A 34 -0.19 0.71 -15.79
CA VAL A 34 -1.16 -0.39 -15.98
C VAL A 34 -1.42 -0.64 -17.47
N LYS A 35 -1.67 0.43 -18.24
CA LYS A 35 -1.86 0.34 -19.69
C LYS A 35 -0.67 -0.33 -20.38
N ARG A 36 0.56 0.10 -20.07
CA ARG A 36 1.79 -0.49 -20.62
C ARG A 36 1.98 -1.96 -20.23
N LEU A 37 1.63 -2.33 -19.00
CA LEU A 37 1.72 -3.72 -18.54
C LEU A 37 0.72 -4.62 -19.27
N ARG A 38 -0.49 -4.11 -19.55
CA ARG A 38 -1.50 -4.82 -20.34
C ARG A 38 -1.05 -5.00 -21.79
N GLU A 39 -0.65 -3.92 -22.44
CA GLU A 39 -0.23 -3.93 -23.86
C GLU A 39 1.09 -4.68 -24.09
N GLY A 40 1.98 -4.71 -23.09
CA GLY A 40 3.30 -5.34 -23.20
C GLY A 40 3.28 -6.87 -23.31
N GLY A 41 2.15 -7.51 -23.02
CA GLY A 41 1.98 -8.96 -23.18
C GLY A 41 2.98 -9.78 -22.35
N TYR A 42 3.27 -9.33 -21.13
CA TYR A 42 4.17 -10.03 -20.21
C TYR A 42 3.57 -11.36 -19.77
N ASP A 43 4.38 -12.41 -19.60
CA ASP A 43 3.94 -13.69 -19.04
C ASP A 43 3.86 -13.61 -17.50
N GLU A 44 4.69 -12.76 -16.89
CA GLU A 44 4.79 -12.60 -15.44
C GLU A 44 5.02 -11.14 -15.07
N ILE A 45 4.39 -10.72 -13.97
CA ILE A 45 4.59 -9.40 -13.37
C ILE A 45 5.00 -9.63 -11.93
N ILE A 46 6.13 -9.04 -11.56
CA ILE A 46 6.71 -9.13 -10.23
C ILE A 46 6.82 -7.71 -9.69
N LEU A 47 6.13 -7.44 -8.59
CA LEU A 47 6.36 -6.24 -7.80
C LEU A 47 7.67 -6.44 -7.03
N PHE A 48 8.67 -5.63 -7.33
CA PHE A 48 9.94 -5.64 -6.62
C PHE A 48 10.01 -4.40 -5.73
N THR A 49 10.10 -4.60 -4.42
CA THR A 49 10.03 -3.49 -3.46
C THR A 49 11.05 -3.63 -2.34
N GLN A 50 11.52 -2.50 -1.81
CA GLN A 50 12.32 -2.43 -0.59
C GLN A 50 11.46 -2.34 0.69
N ARG A 51 10.13 -2.36 0.54
CA ARG A 51 9.20 -2.44 1.67
C ARG A 51 9.50 -3.71 2.49
N SER A 52 9.97 -3.51 3.71
CA SER A 52 10.19 -4.56 4.72
C SER A 52 9.62 -4.11 6.06
N LYS A 53 9.38 -5.05 6.98
CA LYS A 53 8.94 -4.70 8.35
C LYS A 53 9.86 -3.66 8.99
N PHE A 54 11.17 -3.84 8.82
CA PHE A 54 12.19 -2.93 9.37
C PHE A 54 12.10 -1.53 8.76
N VAL A 55 12.22 -1.42 7.42
CA VAL A 55 12.19 -0.12 6.72
C VAL A 55 10.88 0.61 6.94
N GLN A 56 9.76 -0.12 6.98
CA GLN A 56 8.46 0.48 7.24
C GLN A 56 8.31 0.89 8.71
N SER A 57 8.76 0.08 9.69
CA SER A 57 8.63 0.41 11.12
C SER A 57 9.30 1.74 11.50
N LEU A 58 10.36 2.12 10.79
CA LEU A 58 11.07 3.39 10.98
C LEU A 58 10.29 4.60 10.45
N ASN A 59 9.41 4.41 9.45
CA ASN A 59 8.74 5.49 8.72
C ASN A 59 7.23 5.59 9.00
N LEU A 60 6.59 4.51 9.45
CA LEU A 60 5.16 4.42 9.72
C LEU A 60 4.60 5.31 10.85
N PRO A 61 5.34 5.65 11.93
CA PRO A 61 4.82 6.55 12.97
C PRO A 61 4.44 7.95 12.46
N MET A 62 4.97 8.36 11.29
CA MET A 62 4.75 9.68 10.71
C MET A 62 3.69 9.71 9.62
N LEU A 63 3.22 8.54 9.16
CA LEU A 63 2.27 8.43 8.07
C LEU A 63 0.86 8.26 8.65
N THR A 64 0.13 9.36 8.70
CA THR A 64 -1.28 9.41 9.16
C THR A 64 -2.24 9.62 7.99
N ASP A 65 -1.77 9.29 6.79
CA ASP A 65 -2.44 9.60 5.54
C ASP A 65 -3.35 8.43 5.15
N ASP A 66 -4.63 8.72 4.93
CA ASP A 66 -5.63 7.74 4.50
C ASP A 66 -5.33 7.16 3.10
N THR A 67 -4.35 7.76 2.40
CA THR A 67 -3.84 7.27 1.11
C THR A 67 -2.79 6.16 1.24
N LEU A 68 -2.40 5.77 2.46
CA LEU A 68 -1.42 4.69 2.64
C LEU A 68 -2.00 3.35 2.15
N LYS A 69 -1.32 2.74 1.18
CA LYS A 69 -1.65 1.40 0.66
C LYS A 69 -0.61 0.39 1.10
N SER A 70 -1.07 -0.75 1.61
CA SER A 70 -0.21 -1.90 1.84
C SER A 70 0.32 -2.47 0.52
N THR A 71 1.34 -3.30 0.60
CA THR A 71 1.83 -4.09 -0.53
C THR A 71 0.73 -5.02 -1.05
N ALA A 72 -0.11 -5.57 -0.16
CA ALA A 72 -1.26 -6.38 -0.53
C ALA A 72 -2.33 -5.59 -1.30
N ASP A 73 -2.60 -4.34 -0.91
CA ASP A 73 -3.52 -3.47 -1.64
C ASP A 73 -3.01 -3.14 -3.04
N ALA A 74 -1.68 -2.92 -3.18
CA ALA A 74 -1.04 -2.69 -4.46
C ALA A 74 -1.18 -3.91 -5.38
N VAL A 75 -0.95 -5.11 -4.84
CA VAL A 75 -1.17 -6.39 -5.54
C VAL A 75 -2.61 -6.54 -6.00
N ALA A 76 -3.57 -6.35 -5.09
CA ALA A 76 -4.99 -6.50 -5.37
C ALA A 76 -5.45 -5.50 -6.44
N SER A 77 -5.04 -4.23 -6.32
CA SER A 77 -5.40 -3.17 -7.25
C SER A 77 -4.82 -3.41 -8.65
N LEU A 78 -3.55 -3.81 -8.74
CA LEU A 78 -2.92 -4.13 -10.02
C LEU A 78 -3.53 -5.40 -10.65
N SER A 79 -3.75 -6.45 -9.86
CA SER A 79 -4.39 -7.69 -10.33
C SER A 79 -5.77 -7.41 -10.89
N ALA A 80 -6.61 -6.66 -10.17
CA ALA A 80 -7.94 -6.25 -10.64
C ALA A 80 -7.87 -5.43 -11.93
N ALA A 81 -6.95 -4.47 -12.02
CA ALA A 81 -6.76 -3.65 -13.22
C ALA A 81 -6.23 -4.46 -14.43
N LEU A 82 -5.64 -5.64 -14.19
CA LEU A 82 -5.17 -6.57 -15.20
C LEU A 82 -6.03 -7.83 -15.29
N GLU A 83 -7.33 -7.70 -15.02
CA GLU A 83 -8.34 -8.76 -15.23
C GLU A 83 -8.05 -10.04 -14.42
N GLY A 84 -7.57 -9.87 -13.19
CA GLY A 84 -7.30 -10.97 -12.25
C GLY A 84 -5.95 -11.66 -12.46
N LYS A 85 -5.05 -11.06 -13.25
CA LYS A 85 -3.74 -11.64 -13.51
C LYS A 85 -2.93 -11.81 -12.21
N PRO A 86 -2.35 -13.00 -11.95
CA PRO A 86 -1.51 -13.23 -10.79
C PRO A 86 -0.28 -12.29 -10.78
N ILE A 87 -0.06 -11.63 -9.64
CA ILE A 87 1.07 -10.74 -9.40
C ILE A 87 1.95 -11.36 -8.32
N LYS A 88 3.25 -11.49 -8.59
CA LYS A 88 4.21 -11.92 -7.57
C LYS A 88 4.81 -10.71 -6.88
N VAL A 89 5.34 -10.93 -5.68
CA VAL A 89 6.02 -9.88 -4.91
C VAL A 89 7.37 -10.39 -4.46
N SER A 90 8.40 -9.64 -4.77
CA SER A 90 9.74 -9.80 -4.23
C SER A 90 10.09 -8.61 -3.33
N THR A 91 10.33 -8.90 -2.06
CA THR A 91 10.51 -7.93 -0.99
C THR A 91 11.99 -7.95 -0.61
N SER A 92 12.79 -7.14 -1.29
CA SER A 92 14.25 -7.08 -1.18
C SER A 92 15.04 -8.31 -1.68
N VAL A 93 16.31 -8.06 -2.02
CA VAL A 93 17.36 -9.08 -2.23
C VAL A 93 18.15 -9.36 -0.95
N ASP A 94 17.75 -8.77 0.18
CA ASP A 94 18.42 -8.99 1.46
C ASP A 94 18.18 -10.42 1.95
N SER A 95 19.25 -11.21 1.97
CA SER A 95 19.27 -12.60 2.40
C SER A 95 18.78 -12.80 3.84
N MET A 96 18.68 -11.73 4.64
CA MET A 96 18.07 -11.79 5.97
C MET A 96 16.57 -12.15 5.94
N PHE A 97 15.90 -12.06 4.78
CA PHE A 97 14.46 -12.31 4.65
C PHE A 97 14.09 -13.61 3.91
N GLY A 98 15.04 -14.53 3.73
CA GLY A 98 14.79 -15.86 3.13
C GLY A 98 14.77 -15.85 1.60
N GLU A 99 13.99 -16.74 0.99
CA GLU A 99 13.88 -16.82 -0.48
C GLU A 99 13.15 -15.60 -1.07
N GLN A 100 13.49 -15.27 -2.32
CA GLN A 100 13.12 -14.03 -3.03
C GLN A 100 11.62 -13.69 -3.06
N PHE A 101 10.73 -14.68 -2.90
CA PHE A 101 9.27 -14.53 -2.91
C PHE A 101 8.58 -14.95 -1.60
N ALA A 102 9.32 -15.47 -0.62
CA ALA A 102 8.75 -16.08 0.57
C ALA A 102 8.36 -15.06 1.66
N TYR A 103 8.96 -13.86 1.64
CA TYR A 103 8.76 -12.88 2.71
C TYR A 103 7.43 -12.13 2.62
N PHE A 104 6.74 -12.17 1.47
CA PHE A 104 5.54 -11.37 1.26
C PHE A 104 4.41 -11.68 2.25
N ASP A 105 4.19 -12.96 2.60
CA ASP A 105 3.16 -13.33 3.57
C ASP A 105 3.43 -12.70 4.95
N GLN A 106 4.70 -12.66 5.37
CA GLN A 106 5.08 -12.02 6.63
C GLN A 106 4.91 -10.51 6.59
N LEU A 107 5.21 -9.89 5.44
CA LEU A 107 5.03 -8.46 5.24
C LEU A 107 3.55 -8.08 5.31
N LYS A 108 2.69 -8.86 4.65
CA LYS A 108 1.24 -8.64 4.60
C LYS A 108 0.66 -8.56 6.01
N SER A 109 0.90 -9.56 6.86
CA SER A 109 0.37 -9.57 8.23
C SER A 109 0.87 -8.38 9.06
N PHE A 110 2.10 -7.91 8.81
CA PHE A 110 2.63 -6.72 9.49
C PHE A 110 1.96 -5.43 9.03
N GLU A 111 1.84 -5.22 7.71
CA GLU A 111 1.21 -4.02 7.14
C GLU A 111 -0.26 -3.91 7.56
N GLU A 112 -0.99 -5.04 7.62
CA GLU A 112 -2.37 -5.08 8.12
C GLU A 112 -2.46 -4.58 9.58
N LEU A 113 -1.61 -5.09 10.47
CA LEU A 113 -1.56 -4.66 11.88
C LEU A 113 -1.21 -3.17 12.02
N VAL A 114 -0.26 -2.70 11.22
CA VAL A 114 0.15 -1.30 11.19
C VAL A 114 -1.01 -0.40 10.76
N LEU A 115 -1.69 -0.73 9.67
CA LEU A 115 -2.79 0.06 9.13
C LEU A 115 -3.97 0.14 10.12
N VAL A 116 -4.30 -0.97 10.78
CA VAL A 116 -5.31 -1.00 11.85
C VAL A 116 -4.92 -0.07 12.99
N ASN A 117 -3.67 -0.15 13.46
CA ASN A 117 -3.17 0.72 14.53
C ASN A 117 -3.17 2.21 14.13
N ALA A 118 -2.80 2.52 12.89
CA ALA A 118 -2.84 3.88 12.36
C ALA A 118 -4.29 4.42 12.34
N SER A 119 -5.24 3.62 11.86
CA SER A 119 -6.67 3.97 11.85
C SER A 119 -7.21 4.25 13.26
N ILE A 120 -6.87 3.39 14.23
CA ILE A 120 -7.27 3.57 15.64
C ILE A 120 -6.71 4.87 16.20
N LYS A 121 -5.42 5.16 15.97
CA LYS A 121 -4.78 6.41 16.41
C LYS A 121 -5.43 7.65 15.80
N THR A 122 -5.82 7.59 14.53
CA THR A 122 -6.53 8.70 13.86
C THR A 122 -7.91 8.92 14.46
N LYS A 123 -8.70 7.85 14.68
CA LYS A 123 -10.00 7.93 15.36
C LYS A 123 -9.90 8.51 16.77
N LEU A 124 -8.89 8.07 17.53
CA LEU A 124 -8.65 8.57 18.89
C LEU A 124 -8.33 10.07 18.89
N ARG A 125 -7.46 10.54 17.99
CA ARG A 125 -7.15 11.97 17.85
C ARG A 125 -8.38 12.80 17.47
N PHE A 126 -9.21 12.30 16.55
CA PHE A 126 -10.46 12.96 16.18
C PHE A 126 -11.42 13.06 17.37
N HIS A 127 -11.57 11.98 18.14
CA HIS A 127 -12.40 11.98 19.35
C HIS A 127 -11.89 13.00 20.38
N GLN A 128 -10.58 13.01 20.65
CA GLN A 128 -9.97 13.98 21.58
C GLN A 128 -10.22 15.43 21.15
N ALA A 129 -10.10 15.72 19.85
CA ALA A 129 -10.39 17.05 19.31
C ALA A 129 -11.86 17.45 19.54
N LYS A 130 -12.81 16.52 19.36
CA LYS A 130 -14.24 16.75 19.61
C LYS A 130 -14.57 16.96 21.08
N VAL A 131 -13.93 16.20 21.98
CA VAL A 131 -14.08 16.40 23.43
C VAL A 131 -13.63 17.81 23.83
N LEU A 132 -12.45 18.23 23.35
CA LEU A 132 -11.93 19.57 23.63
C LEU A 132 -12.85 20.68 23.09
N GLU A 133 -13.42 20.50 21.90
CA GLU A 133 -14.40 21.43 21.31
C GLU A 133 -15.65 21.57 22.20
N ILE A 134 -16.18 20.44 22.69
CA ILE A 134 -17.34 20.42 23.60
C ILE A 134 -17.03 21.13 24.91
N GLU A 135 -15.87 20.85 25.53
CA GLU A 135 -15.44 21.51 26.77
C GLU A 135 -15.30 23.02 26.59
N THR A 136 -14.73 23.44 25.46
CA THR A 136 -14.60 24.86 25.10
C THR A 136 -15.97 25.53 24.94
N LEU A 137 -16.93 24.86 24.30
CA LEU A 137 -18.29 25.39 24.12
C LEU A 137 -19.06 25.46 25.44
N LYS A 138 -18.93 24.45 26.31
CA LYS A 138 -19.53 24.46 27.65
C LYS A 138 -19.02 25.63 28.48
N SER A 139 -17.69 25.82 28.52
CA SER A 139 -17.09 26.94 29.23
C SER A 139 -17.59 28.28 28.70
N LYS A 140 -17.70 28.45 27.37
CA LYS A 140 -18.26 29.67 26.78
C LYS A 140 -19.71 29.91 27.19
N LEU A 141 -20.54 28.86 27.19
CA LEU A 141 -21.95 28.95 27.58
C LEU A 141 -22.11 29.33 29.06
N GLU A 142 -21.27 28.77 29.95
CA GLU A 142 -21.28 29.10 31.38
C GLU A 142 -20.88 30.56 31.64
N THR A 143 -20.01 31.13 30.80
CA THR A 143 -19.59 32.53 30.90
C THR A 143 -20.44 33.51 30.09
N ALA A 144 -21.43 33.01 29.33
CA ALA A 144 -22.30 33.85 28.52
C ALA A 144 -23.37 34.49 29.42
N SER A 145 -23.27 35.80 29.63
CA SER A 145 -24.33 36.60 30.25
C SER A 145 -25.56 36.66 29.33
N GLU A 146 -26.76 36.58 29.91
CA GLU A 146 -28.02 36.68 29.15
C GLU A 146 -28.06 38.00 28.37
N PRO A 147 -28.53 37.99 27.11
CA PRO A 147 -28.71 39.22 26.36
C PRO A 147 -29.74 40.10 27.08
N GLU A 148 -29.38 41.33 27.41
CA GLU A 148 -30.33 42.32 27.91
C GLU A 148 -31.42 42.53 26.86
N ILE A 149 -32.62 42.05 27.17
CA ILE A 149 -33.81 42.25 26.35
C ILE A 149 -34.28 43.68 26.62
N SER A 150 -34.00 44.59 25.68
CA SER A 150 -34.49 45.97 25.70
C SER A 150 -35.91 46.10 25.16
#